data_AF-A0A8D8QHK9-F1
#
_entry.id   AF-A0A8D8QHK9-F1
#
_cell.length_a   1.000
_cell.length_b   1.000
_cell.length_c   1.000
_cell.angle_alpha   90.00
_cell.angle_beta   90.00
_cell.angle_gamma   90.00
#
_symmetry.space_group_name_H-M   'P 1'
#
loop_
_entity.id
_entity.type
_entity.pdbx_description
1 polymer ?
#
loop_
_entity_poly.entity_id
_entity_poly.type
_entity_poly.pdbx_seq_one_letter_code
_entity_poly.pdbx_strand_id
1 'polypeptide(L)'
;MDLFSQQDTNQNDVITQPYECDELPDTPELDVGSAPNSFEFPNLWGTLISIDSGMKHIELSKDEYSFGRDCHQVDCVLRHSSCLDDNFSRKHFTIGFNGSNREAYIIDNSTNGTLVNSDKLVKDVRHHLQHLSRINVISEKNKVFIFLDELKYQEVRSKMTYFLVFSFPRYLLVFIFLDELKYQEVRSKMSDTILSKYFICDVVGKG
;
A
#
# COMPACT_ATOMS: atom_id res chain seq x y z
N MET A 1 -31.55 -4.97 -91.98
CA MET A 1 -32.23 -3.79 -91.41
C MET A 1 -31.91 -3.78 -89.94
N ASP A 2 -31.41 -2.63 -89.50
CA ASP A 2 -31.13 -2.13 -88.15
C ASP A 2 -30.04 -2.82 -87.32
N LEU A 3 -28.89 -2.21 -86.97
CA LEU A 3 -28.47 -0.90 -86.40
C LEU A 3 -28.29 -0.92 -84.86
N PHE A 4 -27.03 -0.71 -84.43
CA PHE A 4 -26.53 -0.14 -83.15
C PHE A 4 -26.75 -0.93 -81.84
N SER A 5 -25.84 -0.99 -80.84
CA SER A 5 -24.61 -0.27 -80.46
C SER A 5 -23.75 -1.19 -79.56
N GLN A 6 -22.43 -1.34 -79.77
CA GLN A 6 -21.30 -0.66 -79.08
C GLN A 6 -21.26 -0.84 -77.54
N GLN A 7 -20.30 -1.62 -77.01
CA GLN A 7 -19.02 -1.20 -76.37
C GLN A 7 -19.12 -1.31 -74.83
N ASP A 8 -18.16 -1.72 -74.01
CA ASP A 8 -16.71 -1.85 -74.18
C ASP A 8 -16.09 -2.72 -73.05
N THR A 9 -14.91 -3.28 -73.36
CA THR A 9 -13.76 -3.62 -72.48
C THR A 9 -13.90 -4.75 -71.44
N ASN A 10 -13.21 -5.88 -71.66
CA ASN A 10 -11.84 -6.18 -71.16
C ASN A 10 -11.79 -6.25 -69.62
N GLN A 11 -11.30 -7.29 -68.96
CA GLN A 11 -10.17 -8.15 -69.28
C GLN A 11 -10.15 -9.29 -68.25
N ASN A 12 -9.64 -10.45 -68.68
CA ASN A 12 -8.74 -11.35 -67.94
C ASN A 12 -9.27 -12.05 -66.66
N ASP A 13 -8.90 -13.27 -66.33
CA ASP A 13 -8.30 -14.42 -67.00
C ASP A 13 -8.23 -15.51 -65.92
N VAL A 14 -8.12 -16.77 -66.34
CA VAL A 14 -7.39 -17.85 -65.63
C VAL A 14 -8.00 -18.46 -64.35
N ILE A 15 -8.66 -19.61 -64.57
CA ILE A 15 -8.42 -20.94 -63.97
C ILE A 15 -7.86 -21.01 -62.54
N THR A 16 -8.62 -21.65 -61.64
CA THR A 16 -8.03 -22.53 -60.61
C THR A 16 -8.91 -23.75 -60.35
N GLN A 17 -8.31 -24.93 -60.48
CA GLN A 17 -8.85 -26.23 -60.08
C GLN A 17 -8.85 -26.38 -58.54
N PRO A 18 -9.65 -27.31 -57.99
CA PRO A 18 -9.91 -27.43 -56.56
C PRO A 18 -8.92 -28.37 -55.85
N TYR A 19 -8.48 -27.97 -54.68
CA TYR A 19 -7.70 -28.74 -53.70
C TYR A 19 -7.96 -28.07 -52.35
N GLU A 20 -8.09 -28.72 -51.21
CA GLU A 20 -8.12 -30.11 -50.76
C GLU A 20 -8.50 -29.93 -49.27
N CYS A 21 -9.49 -30.66 -48.75
CA CYS A 21 -9.96 -30.45 -47.38
C CYS A 21 -8.99 -31.10 -46.38
N ASP A 22 -8.00 -30.33 -45.93
CA ASP A 22 -7.20 -30.69 -44.76
C ASP A 22 -7.94 -30.26 -43.48
N GLU A 23 -8.34 -31.25 -42.69
CA GLU A 23 -8.89 -31.11 -41.35
C GLU A 23 -7.90 -30.38 -40.44
N LEU A 24 -8.34 -29.27 -39.83
CA LEU A 24 -7.61 -28.59 -38.77
C LEU A 24 -7.57 -29.50 -37.52
N PRO A 25 -6.42 -29.67 -36.86
CA PRO A 25 -6.39 -30.41 -35.60
C PRO A 25 -7.24 -29.67 -34.56
N ASP A 26 -8.02 -30.45 -33.79
CA ASP A 26 -8.82 -29.96 -32.68
C ASP A 26 -7.96 -29.07 -31.78
N THR A 27 -8.44 -27.84 -31.56
CA THR A 27 -7.82 -26.93 -30.60
C THR A 27 -7.94 -27.62 -29.24
N PRO A 28 -6.84 -27.85 -28.50
CA PRO A 28 -6.99 -28.37 -27.15
C PRO A 28 -7.87 -27.39 -26.39
N GLU A 29 -8.98 -27.87 -25.83
CA GLU A 29 -9.78 -27.10 -24.89
C GLU A 29 -8.81 -26.60 -23.82
N LEU A 30 -8.58 -25.28 -23.81
CA LEU A 30 -7.94 -24.65 -22.68
C LEU A 30 -8.90 -24.90 -21.52
N ASP A 31 -8.56 -25.89 -20.69
CA ASP A 31 -9.04 -25.96 -19.33
C ASP A 31 -8.77 -24.59 -18.74
N VAL A 32 -9.82 -23.76 -18.70
CA VAL A 32 -9.85 -22.55 -17.89
C VAL A 32 -9.94 -23.06 -16.47
N GLY A 33 -8.84 -23.67 -16.03
CA GLY A 33 -8.58 -24.04 -14.66
C GLY A 33 -8.78 -22.75 -13.89
N SER A 34 -9.91 -22.73 -13.18
CA SER A 34 -10.37 -21.67 -12.29
C SER A 34 -9.21 -20.79 -11.88
N ALA A 35 -9.11 -19.59 -12.48
CA ALA A 35 -8.16 -18.60 -12.01
C ALA A 35 -8.31 -18.56 -10.48
N PRO A 36 -7.22 -18.72 -9.71
CA PRO A 36 -7.34 -18.68 -8.27
C PRO A 36 -7.80 -17.28 -7.89
N ASN A 37 -9.12 -17.13 -7.69
CA ASN A 37 -9.72 -15.99 -7.01
C ASN A 37 -9.37 -16.00 -5.51
N SER A 38 -8.39 -16.80 -5.07
CA SER A 38 -7.62 -16.49 -3.88
C SER A 38 -6.66 -15.36 -4.26
N PHE A 39 -7.11 -14.12 -4.09
CA PHE A 39 -6.15 -13.09 -3.73
C PHE A 39 -5.43 -13.62 -2.49
N GLU A 40 -4.20 -14.09 -2.68
CA GLU A 40 -3.33 -14.42 -1.56
C GLU A 40 -3.30 -13.16 -0.70
N PHE A 41 -3.74 -13.31 0.55
CA PHE A 41 -3.63 -12.23 1.52
C PHE A 41 -2.18 -11.75 1.47
N PRO A 42 -1.92 -10.44 1.39
CA PRO A 42 -0.57 -9.99 1.58
C PRO A 42 -0.18 -10.50 2.97
N ASN A 43 0.86 -11.35 3.04
CA ASN A 43 1.35 -11.90 4.31
C ASN A 43 1.64 -10.78 5.33
N LEU A 44 1.79 -9.55 4.86
CA LEU A 44 1.89 -8.31 5.61
C LEU A 44 0.81 -7.34 5.08
N TRP A 45 -0.20 -7.01 5.88
CA TRP A 45 -1.26 -6.07 5.47
C TRP A 45 -1.04 -4.66 6.01
N GLY A 46 -0.14 -4.48 6.99
CA GLY A 46 0.24 -3.16 7.45
C GLY A 46 1.52 -3.15 8.28
N THR A 47 2.05 -1.95 8.49
CA THR A 47 3.23 -1.72 9.33
C THR A 47 2.98 -0.56 10.29
N LEU A 48 3.30 -0.75 11.57
CA LEU A 48 3.31 0.33 12.57
C LEU A 48 4.72 0.86 12.73
N ILE A 49 4.90 2.12 12.36
CA ILE A 49 6.15 2.82 12.54
C ILE A 49 6.16 3.45 13.92
N SER A 50 6.95 2.90 14.85
CA SER A 50 7.21 3.53 16.14
C SER A 50 7.82 4.92 15.96
N ILE A 51 7.25 5.90 16.67
CA ILE A 51 7.79 7.27 16.75
C ILE A 51 8.80 7.37 17.91
N ASP A 52 8.59 6.61 18.98
CA ASP A 52 9.52 6.57 20.10
C ASP A 52 10.67 5.60 19.78
N SER A 53 11.90 6.09 19.92
CA SER A 53 13.14 5.31 19.76
C SER A 53 13.22 4.05 20.63
N GLY A 54 12.44 3.98 21.71
CA GLY A 54 12.38 2.82 22.60
C GLY A 54 11.50 1.65 22.10
N MET A 55 10.71 1.86 21.05
CA MET A 55 9.79 0.86 20.51
C MET A 55 10.19 0.44 19.09
N LYS A 56 10.01 -0.86 18.80
CA LYS A 56 10.28 -1.40 17.46
C LYS A 56 9.13 -1.13 16.51
N HIS A 57 9.43 -1.06 15.23
CA HIS A 57 8.40 -1.16 14.19
C HIS A 57 7.74 -2.54 14.26
N ILE A 58 6.45 -2.60 13.95
CA ILE A 58 5.65 -3.82 14.06
C ILE A 58 5.05 -4.11 12.70
N GLU A 59 5.39 -5.28 12.17
CA GLU A 59 4.81 -5.84 10.96
C GLU A 59 3.50 -6.57 11.32
N LEU A 60 2.41 -6.16 10.66
CA LEU A 60 1.07 -6.68 10.90
C LEU A 60 0.72 -7.72 9.83
N SER A 61 0.78 -8.99 10.22
CA SER A 61 0.51 -10.16 9.39
C SER A 61 -0.71 -10.97 9.85
N LYS A 62 -1.01 -10.95 11.16
CA LYS A 62 -2.20 -11.59 11.75
C LYS A 62 -3.43 -10.70 11.62
N ASP A 63 -4.63 -11.28 11.70
CA ASP A 63 -5.89 -10.54 11.61
C ASP A 63 -6.08 -9.47 12.70
N GLU A 64 -5.57 -9.71 13.91
CA GLU A 64 -5.65 -8.79 15.04
C GLU A 64 -4.35 -8.79 15.85
N TYR A 65 -4.02 -7.62 16.39
CA TYR A 65 -2.93 -7.38 17.35
C TYR A 65 -3.45 -6.53 18.49
N SER A 66 -3.18 -6.99 19.70
CA SER A 66 -3.52 -6.29 20.94
C SER A 66 -2.32 -5.57 21.53
N PHE A 67 -2.55 -4.37 22.06
CA PHE A 67 -1.51 -3.47 22.58
C PHE A 67 -1.84 -3.06 24.00
N GLY A 68 -0.88 -3.05 24.92
CA GLY A 68 -1.09 -2.60 26.29
C GLY A 68 0.13 -2.82 27.20
N ARG A 69 -0.01 -2.64 28.52
CA ARG A 69 1.12 -2.84 29.45
C ARG A 69 1.31 -4.29 29.91
N ASP A 70 0.29 -5.14 29.81
CA ASP A 70 0.33 -6.48 30.37
C ASP A 70 0.78 -7.50 29.32
N CYS A 71 2.06 -7.90 29.38
CA CYS A 71 2.69 -8.81 28.41
C CYS A 71 2.05 -10.20 28.34
N HIS A 72 1.22 -10.59 29.30
CA HIS A 72 0.51 -11.86 29.27
C HIS A 72 -0.84 -11.78 28.54
N GLN A 73 -1.36 -10.57 28.32
CA GLN A 73 -2.67 -10.34 27.72
C GLN A 73 -2.62 -9.67 26.35
N VAL A 74 -1.43 -9.23 25.91
CA VAL A 74 -1.26 -8.46 24.68
C VAL A 74 -0.17 -9.03 23.79
N ASP A 75 -0.34 -8.86 22.48
CA ASP A 75 0.67 -9.20 21.48
C ASP A 75 1.85 -8.23 21.52
N CYS A 76 1.57 -6.96 21.82
CA CYS A 76 2.53 -5.87 21.74
C CYS A 76 2.52 -5.03 23.02
N VAL A 77 3.64 -5.06 23.76
CA VAL A 77 3.78 -4.28 25.00
C VAL A 77 4.07 -2.82 24.67
N LEU A 78 3.22 -1.91 25.15
CA LEU A 78 3.41 -0.48 25.03
C LEU A 78 4.43 0.01 26.06
N ARG A 79 5.40 0.79 25.59
CA ARG A 79 6.35 1.55 26.42
C ARG A 79 6.56 2.91 25.79
N HIS A 80 6.56 3.97 26.58
CA HIS A 80 6.79 5.31 26.06
C HIS A 80 7.69 6.08 27.02
N SER A 81 8.80 6.62 26.51
CA SER A 81 9.83 7.29 27.30
C SER A 81 9.29 8.42 28.19
N SER A 82 8.27 9.14 27.73
CA SER A 82 7.62 10.23 28.48
C SER A 82 6.34 9.84 29.24
N CYS A 83 5.95 8.57 29.27
CA CYS A 83 4.75 8.11 29.95
C CYS A 83 5.06 6.97 30.92
N LEU A 84 4.61 7.07 32.16
CA LEU A 84 4.69 5.95 33.09
C LEU A 84 3.85 4.78 32.59
N ASP A 85 4.40 3.57 32.67
CA ASP A 85 3.73 2.34 32.23
C ASP A 85 2.33 2.18 32.85
N ASP A 86 2.13 2.72 34.06
CA ASP A 86 0.86 2.64 34.77
C ASP A 86 -0.30 3.41 34.15
N ASN A 87 0.00 4.36 33.26
CA ASN A 87 -1.02 5.09 32.53
C ASN A 87 -1.59 4.28 31.35
N PHE A 88 -0.93 3.19 30.95
CA PHE A 88 -1.47 2.29 29.95
C PHE A 88 -2.41 1.25 30.60
N SER A 89 -3.59 1.04 30.01
CA SER A 89 -4.42 -0.11 30.36
C SER A 89 -3.72 -1.44 30.04
N ARG A 90 -4.10 -2.51 30.76
CA ARG A 90 -3.55 -3.88 30.57
C ARG A 90 -3.63 -4.30 29.11
N LYS A 91 -4.83 -4.18 28.54
CA LYS A 91 -5.12 -4.12 27.10
C LYS A 91 -5.64 -2.71 26.80
N HIS A 92 -4.93 -1.97 25.96
CA HIS A 92 -5.14 -0.56 25.68
C HIS A 92 -5.91 -0.36 24.38
N PHE A 93 -5.44 -0.93 23.30
CA PHE A 93 -6.15 -0.91 22.02
C PHE A 93 -5.87 -2.18 21.24
N THR A 94 -6.71 -2.45 20.25
CA THR A 94 -6.56 -3.56 19.31
C THR A 94 -6.56 -2.98 17.91
N ILE A 95 -5.61 -3.40 17.07
CA ILE A 95 -5.61 -3.10 15.64
C ILE A 95 -5.90 -4.41 14.92
N GLY A 96 -6.77 -4.37 13.92
CA GLY A 96 -7.04 -5.53 13.11
C GLY A 96 -7.29 -5.17 11.66
N PHE A 97 -7.45 -6.21 10.86
CA PHE A 97 -7.72 -6.13 9.44
C PHE A 97 -8.92 -6.99 9.10
N ASN A 98 -9.86 -6.42 8.35
CA ASN A 98 -10.99 -7.15 7.82
C ASN A 98 -10.66 -7.61 6.40
N GLY A 99 -10.36 -8.90 6.26
CA GLY A 99 -10.02 -9.51 4.97
C GLY A 99 -11.10 -9.40 3.90
N SER A 100 -12.38 -9.32 4.28
CA SER A 100 -13.49 -9.27 3.32
C SER A 100 -13.61 -7.94 2.58
N ASN A 101 -13.35 -6.82 3.27
CA ASN A 101 -13.39 -5.48 2.68
C ASN A 101 -12.00 -4.84 2.53
N ARG A 102 -10.93 -5.53 2.96
CA ARG A 102 -9.54 -5.08 2.96
C ARG A 102 -9.31 -3.78 3.72
N GLU A 103 -9.99 -3.62 4.85
CA GLU A 103 -9.87 -2.42 5.67
C GLU A 103 -9.22 -2.72 7.01
N ALA A 104 -8.23 -1.91 7.36
CA ALA A 104 -7.69 -1.87 8.71
C ALA A 104 -8.63 -1.10 9.66
N TYR A 105 -8.66 -1.52 10.91
CA TYR A 105 -9.44 -0.87 11.96
C TYR A 105 -8.69 -0.86 13.28
N ILE A 106 -9.15 0.00 14.18
CA ILE A 106 -8.65 0.13 15.54
C ILE A 106 -9.81 0.18 16.53
N ILE A 107 -9.64 -0.45 17.69
CA ILE A 107 -10.59 -0.45 18.80
C ILE A 107 -9.86 0.06 20.03
N ASP A 108 -10.37 1.13 20.65
CA ASP A 108 -9.87 1.58 21.94
C ASP A 108 -10.48 0.74 23.07
N ASN A 109 -9.66 0.01 23.83
CA ASN A 109 -10.10 -0.77 25.00
C ASN A 109 -9.70 -0.09 26.33
N SER A 110 -9.12 1.10 26.26
CA SER A 110 -8.43 1.70 27.38
C SER A 110 -9.33 2.45 28.34
N THR A 111 -8.75 2.85 29.47
CA THR A 111 -9.38 3.74 30.45
C THR A 111 -9.08 5.20 30.14
N ASN A 112 -7.84 5.50 29.74
CA ASN A 112 -7.37 6.87 29.53
C ASN A 112 -7.61 7.39 28.10
N GLY A 113 -7.85 6.49 27.16
CA GLY A 113 -8.21 6.80 25.79
C GLY A 113 -7.08 6.57 24.79
N THR A 114 -7.49 6.18 23.59
CA THR A 114 -6.65 6.15 22.39
C THR A 114 -7.07 7.28 21.45
N LEU A 115 -6.11 7.96 20.82
CA LEU A 115 -6.37 9.04 19.87
C LEU A 115 -5.80 8.66 18.50
N VAL A 116 -6.55 8.91 17.44
CA VAL A 116 -6.11 8.76 16.06
C VAL A 116 -6.19 10.12 15.38
N ASN A 117 -5.06 10.59 14.83
CA ASN A 117 -4.97 11.91 14.20
C ASN A 117 -5.51 13.04 15.07
N SER A 118 -5.20 13.00 16.37
CA SER A 118 -5.70 13.94 17.40
C SER A 118 -7.16 13.75 17.85
N ASP A 119 -7.93 12.89 17.19
CA ASP A 119 -9.31 12.61 17.58
C ASP A 119 -9.37 11.44 18.56
N LYS A 120 -10.00 11.65 19.72
CA LYS A 120 -10.19 10.59 20.71
C LYS A 120 -11.21 9.57 20.21
N LEU A 121 -10.80 8.30 20.20
CA LEU A 121 -11.67 7.21 19.81
C LEU A 121 -12.76 6.96 20.85
N VAL A 122 -13.91 6.49 20.38
CA VAL A 122 -14.95 5.95 21.25
C VAL A 122 -14.53 4.55 21.70
N LYS A 123 -14.55 4.32 23.01
CA LYS A 123 -14.18 3.05 23.64
C LYS A 123 -15.05 1.89 23.15
N ASP A 124 -14.41 0.74 22.91
CA ASP A 124 -14.99 -0.53 22.50
C ASP A 124 -15.80 -0.47 21.18
N VAL A 125 -15.53 0.57 20.37
CA VAL A 125 -16.08 0.74 19.02
C VAL A 125 -14.97 0.58 17.99
N ARG A 126 -15.31 -0.06 16.85
CA ARG A 126 -14.40 -0.17 15.70
C ARG A 126 -14.36 1.14 14.93
N HIS A 127 -13.17 1.67 14.75
CA HIS A 127 -12.88 2.85 13.92
C HIS A 127 -12.01 2.45 12.74
N HIS A 128 -12.30 3.00 11.57
CA HIS A 128 -11.49 2.75 10.38
C HIS A 128 -10.10 3.38 10.55
N LEU A 129 -9.04 2.62 10.22
CA LEU A 129 -7.66 3.06 10.37
C LEU A 129 -7.05 3.34 8.99
N GLN A 130 -6.82 4.62 8.69
CA GLN A 130 -6.34 5.06 7.38
C GLN A 130 -4.80 5.04 7.29
N HIS A 131 -4.27 4.84 6.08
CA HIS A 131 -2.85 5.03 5.78
C HIS A 131 -2.32 6.37 6.33
N LEU A 132 -1.16 6.35 6.97
CA LEU A 132 -0.49 7.46 7.68
C LEU A 132 -1.23 8.00 8.91
N SER A 133 -2.23 7.27 9.42
CA SER A 133 -2.88 7.63 10.69
C SER A 133 -1.88 7.61 11.85
N ARG A 134 -1.89 8.67 12.65
CA ARG A 134 -1.06 8.81 13.84
C ARG A 134 -1.82 8.31 15.05
N ILE A 135 -1.27 7.32 15.74
CA ILE A 135 -1.85 6.72 16.93
C ILE A 135 -1.12 7.29 18.15
N ASN A 136 -1.87 8.00 18.97
CA ASN A 136 -1.42 8.53 20.24
C ASN A 136 -2.20 7.87 21.37
N VAL A 137 -1.60 7.79 22.53
CA VAL A 137 -2.20 7.10 23.69
C VAL A 137 -2.25 8.05 24.86
N ILE A 138 -3.36 8.13 25.60
CA ILE A 138 -3.60 9.05 26.73
C ILE A 138 -3.70 10.52 26.31
N SER A 139 -2.72 11.04 25.56
CA SER A 139 -2.71 12.42 25.06
C SER A 139 -1.98 12.55 23.73
N GLU A 140 -2.18 13.66 23.02
CA GLU A 140 -1.48 13.95 21.76
C GLU A 140 0.05 14.03 21.86
N LYS A 141 0.58 14.24 23.08
CA LYS A 141 2.02 14.32 23.33
C LYS A 141 2.68 12.95 23.42
N ASN A 142 1.90 11.90 23.60
CA ASN A 142 2.35 10.52 23.74
C ASN A 142 2.15 9.80 22.41
N LYS A 143 2.98 10.18 21.42
CA LYS A 143 2.90 9.65 20.06
C LYS A 143 3.56 8.29 20.01
N VAL A 144 2.79 7.27 19.67
CA VAL A 144 3.25 5.88 19.77
C VAL A 144 3.59 5.35 18.39
N PHE A 145 2.65 5.41 17.44
CA PHE A 145 2.81 4.80 16.12
C PHE A 145 2.27 5.65 14.97
N ILE A 146 2.79 5.41 13.78
CA ILE A 146 2.17 5.77 12.50
C ILE A 146 1.78 4.48 11.78
N PHE A 147 0.53 4.36 11.33
CA PHE A 147 0.09 3.21 10.57
C PHE A 147 0.38 3.36 9.08
N LEU A 148 1.01 2.36 8.48
CA LEU A 148 1.19 2.22 7.04
C LEU A 148 0.34 1.04 6.56
N ASP A 149 -0.71 1.36 5.80
CA ASP A 149 -1.44 0.38 5.00
C ASP A 149 -0.55 -0.09 3.84
N GLU A 150 -0.26 -1.39 3.78
CA GLU A 150 0.68 -1.95 2.80
C GLU A 150 0.10 -1.92 1.38
N LEU A 151 -1.20 -2.11 1.21
CA LEU A 151 -1.84 -2.06 -0.11
C LEU A 151 -1.75 -0.66 -0.71
N LYS A 152 -2.06 0.36 0.12
CA LYS A 152 -1.92 1.76 -0.29
C LYS A 152 -0.47 2.15 -0.49
N TYR A 153 0.43 1.64 0.35
CA TYR A 153 1.85 1.89 0.22
C TYR A 153 2.41 1.35 -1.10
N GLN A 154 2.05 0.12 -1.50
CA GLN A 154 2.46 -0.47 -2.76
C GLN A 154 1.86 0.26 -3.96
N GLU A 155 0.59 0.68 -3.88
CA GLU A 155 -0.04 1.47 -4.92
C GLU A 155 0.72 2.79 -5.14
N VAL A 156 1.03 3.51 -4.07
CA VAL A 156 1.80 4.75 -4.12
C VAL A 156 3.20 4.47 -4.68
N ARG A 157 3.90 3.46 -4.16
CA ARG A 157 5.24 3.08 -4.59
C ARG A 157 5.30 2.75 -6.09
N SER A 158 4.29 2.07 -6.63
CA SER A 158 4.22 1.73 -8.06
C SER A 158 4.09 2.96 -8.98
N LYS A 159 3.57 4.07 -8.45
CA LYS A 159 3.37 5.33 -9.17
C LYS A 159 4.52 6.33 -8.98
N MET A 160 5.44 6.06 -8.07
CA MET A 160 6.46 7.00 -7.63
C MET A 160 7.80 6.69 -8.30
N THR A 161 8.32 7.68 -9.03
CA THR A 161 9.62 7.58 -9.71
C THR A 161 10.79 7.94 -8.78
N TYR A 162 10.55 8.78 -7.76
CA TYR A 162 11.60 9.32 -6.89
C TYR A 162 11.39 8.93 -5.44
N PHE A 163 12.49 8.74 -4.71
CA PHE A 163 12.46 8.61 -3.26
C PHE A 163 13.56 9.46 -2.61
N LEU A 164 13.19 10.21 -1.58
CA LEU A 164 14.13 10.92 -0.73
C LEU A 164 14.48 10.05 0.46
N VAL A 165 15.78 9.88 0.72
CA VAL A 165 16.28 9.14 1.87
C VAL A 165 16.82 10.12 2.90
N PHE A 166 16.11 10.26 4.02
CA PHE A 166 16.61 11.06 5.14
C PHE A 166 17.37 10.16 6.09
N SER A 167 18.69 10.30 6.11
CA SER A 167 19.56 9.68 7.11
C SER A 167 19.77 10.65 8.25
N PHE A 168 19.24 10.32 9.43
CA PHE A 168 19.51 11.08 10.65
C PHE A 168 20.47 10.28 11.54
N PRO A 169 21.50 10.90 12.14
CA PRO A 169 22.54 10.19 12.91
C PRO A 169 22.03 9.39 14.13
N ARG A 170 20.73 9.47 14.46
CA ARG A 170 20.08 8.73 15.54
C ARG A 170 18.75 8.06 15.13
N TYR A 171 18.31 8.14 13.88
CA TYR A 171 17.02 7.59 13.45
C TYR A 171 17.14 6.78 12.14
N LEU A 172 16.17 5.89 11.93
CA LEU A 172 16.00 5.08 10.71
C LEU A 172 15.94 5.99 9.46
N LEU A 173 16.39 5.43 8.33
CA LEU A 173 16.21 6.02 7.00
C LEU A 173 14.72 6.26 6.74
N VAL A 174 14.33 7.52 6.59
CA VAL A 174 12.96 7.87 6.16
C VAL A 174 12.95 7.92 4.65
N PHE A 175 12.12 7.09 4.03
CA PHE A 175 11.87 7.12 2.58
C PHE A 175 10.62 7.97 2.31
N ILE A 176 10.78 9.11 1.64
CA ILE A 176 9.65 9.88 1.11
C ILE A 176 9.56 9.60 -0.38
N PHE A 177 8.49 8.95 -0.79
CA PHE A 177 8.21 8.74 -2.21
C PHE A 177 7.62 10.03 -2.79
N LEU A 178 8.17 10.50 -3.91
CA LEU A 178 7.69 11.66 -4.64
C LEU A 178 7.39 11.31 -6.10
N ASP A 179 6.26 11.81 -6.59
CA ASP A 179 5.99 11.89 -8.02
C ASP A 179 6.87 12.99 -8.63
N GLU A 180 7.00 13.00 -9.96
CA GLU A 180 7.85 13.98 -10.67
C GLU A 180 7.53 15.43 -10.28
N LEU A 181 6.24 15.79 -10.21
CA LEU A 181 5.82 17.17 -9.93
C LEU A 181 6.18 17.59 -8.52
N LYS A 182 5.94 16.71 -7.52
CA LYS A 182 6.31 16.96 -6.13
C LYS A 182 7.82 16.94 -5.92
N TYR A 183 8.56 16.10 -6.65
CA TYR A 183 10.02 16.10 -6.61
C TYR A 183 10.58 17.46 -7.06
N GLN A 184 10.11 17.99 -8.20
CA GLN A 184 10.54 19.30 -8.67
C GLN A 184 10.15 20.43 -7.69
N GLU A 185 8.96 20.35 -7.09
CA GLU A 185 8.52 21.32 -6.09
C GLU A 185 9.43 21.30 -4.84
N VAL A 186 9.68 20.12 -4.26
CA VAL A 186 10.54 19.95 -3.09
C VAL A 186 11.97 20.38 -3.40
N ARG A 187 12.50 20.00 -4.57
CA ARG A 187 13.82 20.42 -5.05
C ARG A 187 13.94 21.93 -5.18
N SER A 188 12.90 22.61 -5.69
CA SER A 188 12.90 24.07 -5.82
C SER A 188 12.86 24.82 -4.48
N LYS A 189 12.34 24.18 -3.42
CA LYS A 189 12.17 24.76 -2.09
C LYS A 189 13.33 24.43 -1.14
N MET A 190 14.15 23.43 -1.43
CA MET A 190 15.30 23.05 -0.61
C MET A 190 16.56 23.83 -1.04
N SER A 191 17.31 24.34 -0.07
CA SER A 191 18.62 24.94 -0.36
C SER A 191 19.69 23.87 -0.60
N ASP A 192 20.72 24.19 -1.38
CA ASP A 192 21.82 23.26 -1.69
C ASP A 192 22.54 22.72 -0.44
N THR A 193 22.48 23.45 0.68
CA THR A 193 23.04 23.03 1.98
C THR A 193 22.22 21.95 2.68
N ILE A 194 20.91 21.88 2.39
CA ILE A 194 20.01 20.83 2.87
C ILE A 194 20.22 19.60 1.98
N LEU A 195 20.27 19.79 0.65
CA LEU A 195 20.51 18.71 -0.31
C LEU A 195 21.85 17.99 -0.08
N SER A 196 22.88 18.67 0.44
CA SER A 196 24.19 18.04 0.75
C SER A 196 24.22 17.26 2.07
N LYS A 197 23.24 17.48 2.97
CA LYS A 197 23.12 16.75 4.25
C LYS A 197 22.22 15.52 4.14
N TYR A 198 21.35 15.45 3.14
CA TYR A 198 20.45 14.32 2.91
C TYR A 198 20.88 13.59 1.65
N PHE A 199 20.94 12.25 1.70
CA PHE A 199 21.23 11.46 0.50
C PHE A 199 19.97 11.44 -0.37
N ILE A 200 19.92 12.33 -1.36
CA ILE A 200 18.97 12.19 -2.46
C ILE A 200 19.57 11.17 -3.41
N CYS A 201 19.14 9.92 -3.26
CA CYS A 201 19.39 8.91 -4.27
C CYS A 201 18.43 9.14 -5.43
N ASP A 202 18.92 9.75 -6.50
CA ASP A 202 18.24 9.67 -7.79
C ASP A 202 18.32 8.20 -8.27
N VAL A 203 17.24 7.45 -8.11
CA VAL A 203 17.06 6.23 -8.92
C VAL A 203 16.27 6.63 -10.15
N VAL A 204 17.00 6.75 -11.26
CA VAL A 204 16.40 6.74 -12.58
C VAL A 204 15.86 5.33 -12.81
N GLY A 205 14.61 5.11 -12.44
CA GLY A 205 13.86 3.94 -12.86
C GLY A 205 13.51 4.06 -14.35
N LYS A 206 14.37 3.54 -15.22
CA LYS A 206 13.96 3.05 -16.53
C LYS A 206 14.41 1.61 -16.70
N GLY A 207 13.43 0.73 -16.83
CA GLY A 207 13.56 -0.70 -17.10
C GLY A 207 12.18 -1.31 -17.10
#